data_AF-A0A5C2S3D5-F1
#
_entry.id   AF-A0A5C2S3D5-F1
#
_cell.length_a   1.000
_cell.length_b   1.000
_cell.length_c   1.000
_cell.angle_alpha   90.00
_cell.angle_beta   90.00
_cell.angle_gamma   90.00
#
_symmetry.space_group_name_H-M   'P 1'
#
loop_
_entity.id
_entity.type
_entity.pdbx_description
1 polymer ?
#
loop_
_entity_poly.entity_id
_entity_poly.type
_entity_poly.pdbx_seq_one_letter_code
_entity_poly.pdbx_strand_id
1 'polypeptide(L)'
;MSCPSLGELKLRFLRSSLPLQTVAAGLKNLRTLELPDSVGIADEGALQALAALPQLYALHDLHLKLPSRRTTPTLSVSGFRSLKELSVVGDASNVSRFLPCVMSALDKFEIMSFGLLSPWLPAYPAISSNLLYVRELVIRHAPRRPSARRGEEDVSEIELVELLQPLLQLRNVESFCLALRTVGLVGDDDMFETVAQAWPRLTLFWLDAEPFLSTPTFLTLSAFAMHCPSLRTLVLPHVDHAALQFIMYGFKAEKPQTALRRLSFCLAGGLRVDDARSAAKLVVGIFPMLDVLASAVLPQRVHMFSDESQADPTAQLKEAHRQDGAILWAMVLEEVQKLQLGETP
;
A
#
# COMPACT_ATOMS: atom_id res chain seq x y z
N MET A 1 9.26 34.33 15.70
CA MET A 1 8.63 33.98 16.99
C MET A 1 9.15 32.60 17.38
N SER A 2 9.59 32.43 18.63
CA SER A 2 10.04 31.13 19.15
C SER A 2 8.87 30.49 19.90
N CYS A 3 8.44 29.30 19.47
CA CYS A 3 7.41 28.52 20.15
C CYS A 3 8.03 27.20 20.62
N PRO A 4 8.90 27.23 21.66
CA PRO A 4 9.72 26.09 22.02
C PRO A 4 8.89 24.90 22.53
N SER A 5 7.65 25.10 22.99
CA SER A 5 6.76 24.04 23.48
C SER A 5 5.93 23.35 22.37
N LEU A 6 6.03 23.80 21.12
CA LEU A 6 5.23 23.24 20.03
C LEU A 6 5.68 21.80 19.71
N GLY A 7 4.79 20.84 19.97
CA GLY A 7 5.04 19.40 19.72
C GLY A 7 4.57 18.92 18.35
N GLU A 8 3.57 19.57 17.76
CA GLU A 8 2.99 19.20 16.48
C GLU A 8 2.80 20.46 15.62
N LEU A 9 3.18 20.38 14.35
CA LEU A 9 3.01 21.45 13.39
C LEU A 9 2.49 20.86 12.08
N LYS A 10 1.25 21.22 11.73
CA LYS A 10 0.63 20.88 10.46
C LYS A 10 0.55 22.11 9.58
N LEU A 11 1.28 22.10 8.49
CA LEU A 11 1.37 23.23 7.58
C LEU A 11 0.47 22.95 6.38
N ARG A 12 -0.61 23.71 6.24
CA ARG A 12 -1.56 23.58 5.14
C ARG A 12 -1.60 24.88 4.34
N PHE A 13 -1.80 24.76 3.02
CA PHE A 13 -2.04 25.89 2.10
C PHE A 13 -0.89 26.90 1.95
N LEU A 14 0.35 26.53 2.22
CA LEU A 14 1.49 27.41 1.95
C LEU A 14 1.82 27.43 0.46
N ARG A 15 2.10 28.61 -0.09
CA ARG A 15 2.45 28.77 -1.52
C ARG A 15 3.94 28.95 -1.77
N SER A 16 4.70 29.30 -0.75
CA SER A 16 6.14 29.56 -0.84
C SER A 16 6.94 28.55 -0.02
N SER A 17 8.20 28.31 -0.42
CA SER A 17 9.15 27.56 0.40
C SER A 17 9.30 28.27 1.75
N LEU A 18 9.07 27.53 2.83
CA LEU A 18 9.37 28.04 4.16
C LEU A 18 10.90 28.08 4.34
N PRO A 19 11.44 29.11 5.01
CA PRO A 19 12.81 29.08 5.48
C PRO A 19 12.93 28.09 6.64
N LEU A 20 12.84 26.78 6.34
CA LEU A 20 12.84 25.70 7.33
C LEU A 20 14.07 25.75 8.22
N GLN A 21 15.20 26.26 7.72
CA GLN A 21 16.41 26.49 8.50
C GLN A 21 16.17 27.44 9.69
N THR A 22 15.48 28.57 9.44
CA THR A 22 15.14 29.54 10.49
C THR A 22 14.08 28.99 11.44
N VAL A 23 13.10 28.27 10.92
CA VAL A 23 12.00 27.71 11.71
C VAL A 23 12.49 26.59 12.62
N ALA A 24 13.30 25.65 12.12
CA ALA A 24 13.80 24.51 12.87
C ALA A 24 14.61 24.91 14.10
N ALA A 25 15.39 26.00 14.03
CA ALA A 25 16.17 26.49 15.16
C ALA A 25 15.32 26.82 16.42
N GLY A 26 14.06 27.21 16.22
CA GLY A 26 13.12 27.55 17.30
C GLY A 26 12.24 26.39 17.79
N LEU A 27 12.24 25.25 17.11
CA LEU A 27 11.26 24.17 17.29
C LEU A 27 11.85 22.91 17.95
N LYS A 28 12.61 23.09 19.04
CA LYS A 28 13.38 21.99 19.68
C LYS A 28 12.55 20.81 20.20
N ASN A 29 11.27 21.03 20.52
CA ASN A 29 10.35 20.00 21.02
C ASN A 29 9.38 19.48 19.94
N LEU A 30 9.57 19.85 18.67
CA LEU A 30 8.71 19.39 17.60
C LEU A 30 8.89 17.89 17.39
N ARG A 31 7.77 17.15 17.51
CA ARG A 31 7.68 15.70 17.33
C ARG A 31 7.04 15.32 16.02
N THR A 32 6.03 16.06 15.58
CA THR A 32 5.30 15.77 14.36
C THR A 32 5.30 16.98 13.44
N LEU A 33 5.70 16.77 12.18
CA LEU A 33 5.68 17.77 11.14
C LEU A 33 4.97 17.22 9.90
N GLU A 34 3.89 17.87 9.48
CA GLU A 34 3.19 17.63 8.22
C GLU A 34 3.46 18.81 7.30
N LEU A 35 4.11 18.55 6.16
CA LEU A 35 4.41 19.57 5.15
C LEU A 35 3.27 19.63 4.11
N PRO A 36 2.98 20.80 3.53
CA PRO A 36 1.96 20.89 2.50
C PRO A 36 2.49 20.38 1.17
N ASP A 37 1.61 19.80 0.34
CA ASP A 37 1.94 19.19 -0.95
C ASP A 37 2.67 20.13 -1.93
N SER A 38 2.50 21.43 -1.73
CA SER A 38 3.11 22.50 -2.52
C SER A 38 4.59 22.74 -2.19
N VAL A 39 5.06 22.35 -1.00
CA VAL A 39 6.42 22.66 -0.52
C VAL A 39 7.36 21.50 -0.85
N GLY A 40 8.07 21.65 -1.97
CA GLY A 40 9.18 20.76 -2.32
C GLY A 40 10.49 21.16 -1.65
N ILE A 41 11.16 20.20 -1.03
CA ILE A 41 12.52 20.34 -0.50
C ILE A 41 13.51 20.08 -1.62
N ALA A 42 14.21 21.13 -2.04
CA ALA A 42 15.17 21.09 -3.16
C ALA A 42 16.63 21.22 -2.72
N ASP A 43 16.90 21.57 -1.45
CA ASP A 43 18.24 21.80 -0.93
C ASP A 43 18.57 20.94 0.30
N GLU A 44 19.85 20.58 0.43
CA GLU A 44 20.38 19.78 1.55
C GLU A 44 20.34 20.56 2.88
N GLY A 45 20.36 21.90 2.85
CA GLY A 45 20.32 22.72 4.05
C GLY A 45 18.99 22.63 4.79
N ALA A 46 17.87 22.62 4.06
CA ALA A 46 16.55 22.38 4.62
C ALA A 46 16.43 20.97 5.23
N LEU A 47 16.95 19.94 4.54
CA LEU A 47 17.00 18.58 5.09
C LEU A 47 17.86 18.50 6.36
N GLN A 48 19.02 19.17 6.38
CA GLN A 48 19.89 19.22 7.55
C GLN A 48 19.23 19.93 8.73
N ALA A 49 18.45 20.98 8.48
CA ALA A 49 17.68 21.67 9.51
C ALA A 49 16.60 20.77 10.12
N LEU A 50 15.90 19.98 9.29
CA LEU A 50 14.94 18.98 9.78
C LEU A 50 15.62 17.86 10.56
N ALA A 51 16.76 17.36 10.06
CA ALA A 51 17.55 16.34 10.73
C ALA A 51 18.11 16.81 12.09
N ALA A 52 18.29 18.11 12.28
CA ALA A 52 18.76 18.69 13.52
C ALA A 52 17.69 18.75 14.63
N LEU A 53 16.42 18.43 14.32
CA LEU A 53 15.33 18.40 15.29
C LEU A 53 15.42 17.12 16.14
N PRO A 54 15.83 17.21 17.42
CA PRO A 54 16.21 16.02 18.20
C PRO A 54 15.01 15.14 18.58
N GLN A 55 13.80 15.70 18.59
CA GLN A 55 12.58 14.99 18.99
C GLN A 55 11.65 14.66 17.81
N LEU A 56 12.05 14.94 16.57
CA LEU A 56 11.21 14.71 15.40
C LEU A 56 10.96 13.20 15.22
N TYR A 57 9.76 12.78 15.58
CA TYR A 57 9.27 11.41 15.60
C TYR A 57 8.53 11.06 14.32
N ALA A 58 7.72 11.98 13.81
CA ALA A 58 6.91 11.80 12.61
C ALA A 58 7.14 12.93 11.62
N LEU A 59 7.46 12.59 10.37
CA LEU A 59 7.60 13.52 9.26
C LEU A 59 6.72 13.03 8.11
N HIS A 60 5.66 13.79 7.83
CA HIS A 60 4.68 13.45 6.80
C HIS A 60 4.80 14.37 5.59
N ASP A 61 4.52 13.78 4.44
CA ASP A 61 4.40 14.46 3.14
C ASP A 61 5.67 15.25 2.78
N LEU A 62 6.83 14.60 2.95
CA LEU A 62 8.11 15.19 2.57
C LEU A 62 8.28 15.12 1.05
N HIS A 63 7.98 16.21 0.33
CA HIS A 63 8.19 16.30 -1.12
C HIS A 63 9.66 16.53 -1.47
N LEU A 64 10.37 15.50 -1.94
CA LEU A 64 11.77 15.59 -2.35
C LEU A 64 11.89 16.00 -3.82
N LYS A 65 12.52 17.16 -4.07
CA LYS A 65 12.84 17.70 -5.40
C LYS A 65 14.33 18.00 -5.51
N LEU A 66 15.16 17.05 -5.09
CA LEU A 66 16.60 17.23 -5.04
C LEU A 66 17.15 17.24 -6.48
N PRO A 67 18.11 18.13 -6.80
CA PRO A 67 18.70 18.15 -8.12
C PRO A 67 19.44 16.83 -8.39
N SER A 68 19.21 16.27 -9.57
CA SER A 68 19.93 15.10 -10.07
C SER A 68 21.39 15.47 -10.31
N ARG A 69 22.22 15.33 -9.29
CA ARG A 69 23.68 15.51 -9.42
C ARG A 69 24.25 14.25 -10.06
N ARG A 70 24.91 14.39 -11.20
CA ARG A 70 25.51 13.26 -11.93
C ARG A 70 26.64 12.56 -11.17
N THR A 71 27.17 13.15 -10.10
CA THR A 71 28.46 12.71 -9.50
C THR A 71 28.41 12.32 -8.03
N THR A 72 27.35 12.66 -7.28
CA THR A 72 27.29 12.38 -5.82
C THR A 72 26.13 11.47 -5.48
N PRO A 73 26.39 10.16 -5.22
CA PRO A 73 25.33 9.20 -4.93
C PRO A 73 24.70 9.40 -3.55
N THR A 74 25.34 10.13 -2.64
CA THR A 74 24.86 10.35 -1.28
C THR A 74 24.64 11.84 -1.00
N LEU A 75 23.72 12.14 -0.09
CA LEU A 75 23.55 13.48 0.48
C LEU A 75 24.56 13.69 1.61
N SER A 76 24.98 14.92 1.84
CA SER A 76 25.87 15.25 2.98
C SER A 76 25.09 15.39 4.30
N VAL A 77 23.81 15.03 4.29
CA VAL A 77 22.89 15.19 5.40
C VAL A 77 22.89 13.92 6.26
N SER A 78 22.92 14.10 7.56
CA SER A 78 22.68 13.02 8.53
C SER A 78 22.03 13.60 9.79
N GLY A 79 21.22 12.80 10.49
CA GLY A 79 20.79 13.16 11.84
C GLY A 79 19.34 12.86 12.23
N PHE A 80 18.50 12.29 11.37
CA PHE A 80 17.15 11.87 11.79
C PHE A 80 17.26 10.65 12.73
N ARG A 81 17.50 10.90 14.02
CA ARG A 81 17.80 9.90 15.06
C ARG A 81 16.58 9.44 15.85
N SER A 82 15.50 10.22 15.79
CA SER A 82 14.26 9.96 16.54
C SER A 82 13.08 9.61 15.64
N LEU A 83 13.28 9.62 14.32
CA LEU A 83 12.22 9.49 13.33
C LEU A 83 11.72 8.05 13.26
N LYS A 84 10.43 7.84 13.49
CA LYS A 84 9.76 6.54 13.49
C LYS A 84 8.71 6.43 12.41
N GLU A 85 8.09 7.53 12.04
CA GLU A 85 7.11 7.59 10.96
C GLU A 85 7.60 8.54 9.86
N LEU A 86 7.62 8.05 8.63
CA LEU A 86 8.09 8.82 7.49
C LEU A 86 7.16 8.61 6.30
N SER A 87 6.57 9.69 5.78
CA SER A 87 5.92 9.72 4.46
C SER A 87 6.73 10.61 3.52
N VAL A 88 7.12 10.06 2.37
CA VAL A 88 7.94 10.75 1.37
C VAL A 88 7.22 10.77 0.04
N VAL A 89 7.26 11.93 -0.61
CA VAL A 89 6.76 12.13 -1.96
C VAL A 89 7.92 12.47 -2.87
N GLY A 90 8.18 11.69 -3.91
CA GLY A 90 9.33 11.95 -4.77
C GLY A 90 9.53 10.94 -5.89
N ASP A 91 10.67 11.04 -6.57
CA ASP A 91 11.14 10.01 -7.50
C ASP A 91 12.08 9.01 -6.80
N ALA A 92 12.31 7.88 -7.46
CA ALA A 92 13.12 6.78 -6.94
C ALA A 92 14.55 7.20 -6.55
N SER A 93 15.16 8.11 -7.32
CA SER A 93 16.52 8.59 -7.05
C SER A 93 16.56 9.44 -5.78
N ASN A 94 15.61 10.35 -5.61
CA ASN A 94 15.57 11.22 -4.45
C ASN A 94 15.28 10.43 -3.17
N VAL A 95 14.36 9.47 -3.20
CA VAL A 95 14.04 8.64 -2.03
C VAL A 95 15.21 7.74 -1.65
N SER A 96 15.83 7.05 -2.61
CA SER A 96 17.00 6.20 -2.34
C SER A 96 18.21 6.98 -1.81
N ARG A 97 18.41 8.23 -2.23
CA ARG A 97 19.47 9.11 -1.72
C ARG A 97 19.17 9.67 -0.33
N PHE A 98 17.89 9.88 -0.01
CA PHE A 98 17.45 10.45 1.26
C PHE A 98 17.41 9.43 2.40
N LEU A 99 16.95 8.21 2.14
CA LEU A 99 16.78 7.20 3.20
C LEU A 99 18.04 6.92 4.03
N PRO A 100 19.27 6.86 3.48
CA PRO A 100 20.49 6.71 4.27
C PRO A 100 20.74 7.83 5.29
N CYS A 101 20.09 9.00 5.16
CA CYS A 101 20.15 10.08 6.14
C CYS A 101 19.33 9.78 7.41
N VAL A 102 18.43 8.80 7.35
CA VAL A 102 17.58 8.35 8.46
C VAL A 102 18.34 7.33 9.30
N MET A 103 18.74 7.72 10.50
CA MET A 103 19.57 6.90 11.38
C MET A 103 18.77 6.04 12.34
N SER A 104 17.51 6.37 12.57
CA SER A 104 16.58 5.58 13.39
C SER A 104 15.97 4.42 12.61
N ALA A 105 15.64 3.35 13.33
CA ALA A 105 14.77 2.31 12.81
C ALA A 105 13.34 2.86 12.64
N LEU A 106 12.86 2.93 11.41
CA LEU A 106 11.49 3.35 11.08
C LEU A 106 10.51 2.24 11.47
N ASP A 107 9.41 2.63 12.11
CA ASP A 107 8.29 1.74 12.43
C ASP A 107 7.25 1.78 11.28
N LYS A 108 7.06 2.97 10.67
CA LYS A 108 6.16 3.20 9.55
C LYS A 108 6.86 3.97 8.43
N PHE A 109 6.70 3.47 7.20
CA PHE A 109 7.23 4.12 6.01
C PHE A 109 6.18 4.14 4.89
N GLU A 110 5.99 5.32 4.32
CA GLU A 110 5.10 5.57 3.20
C GLU A 110 5.87 6.23 2.04
N ILE A 111 5.70 5.66 0.85
CA ILE A 111 6.21 6.21 -0.40
C ILE A 111 5.02 6.59 -1.26
N MET A 112 4.99 7.84 -1.72
CA MET A 112 4.14 8.29 -2.80
C MET A 112 4.98 8.75 -3.97
N SER A 113 4.73 8.20 -5.14
CA SER A 113 5.39 8.60 -6.38
C SER A 113 4.40 8.92 -7.48
N PHE A 114 4.87 9.71 -8.44
CA PHE A 114 4.13 10.08 -9.64
C PHE A 114 4.96 9.75 -10.87
N GLY A 115 4.39 9.00 -11.81
CA GLY A 115 5.04 8.66 -13.08
C GLY A 115 5.33 7.18 -13.25
N LEU A 116 6.41 6.85 -13.96
CA LEU A 116 6.70 5.47 -14.34
C LEU A 116 7.27 4.66 -13.15
N LEU A 117 6.93 3.38 -13.09
CA LEU A 117 7.46 2.44 -12.10
C LEU A 117 8.90 2.01 -12.41
N SER A 118 9.34 2.05 -13.67
CA SER A 118 10.65 1.53 -14.09
C SER A 118 11.86 2.09 -13.33
N PRO A 119 11.93 3.36 -12.90
CA PRO A 119 13.05 3.85 -12.10
C PRO A 119 13.04 3.33 -10.66
N TRP A 120 11.89 2.85 -10.16
CA TRP A 120 11.73 2.36 -8.79
C TRP A 120 12.24 0.94 -8.61
N LEU A 121 12.10 0.07 -9.61
CA LEU A 121 12.55 -1.32 -9.56
C LEU A 121 14.02 -1.44 -9.12
N PRO A 122 15.00 -0.74 -9.75
CA PRO A 122 16.39 -0.80 -9.30
C PRO A 122 16.65 -0.04 -8.00
N ALA A 123 15.74 0.84 -7.54
CA ALA A 123 15.89 1.59 -6.30
C ALA A 123 15.40 0.82 -5.06
N TYR A 124 14.46 -0.10 -5.23
CA TYR A 124 13.89 -0.86 -4.11
C TYR A 124 14.91 -1.65 -3.28
N PRO A 125 15.96 -2.27 -3.83
CA PRO A 125 17.00 -2.90 -3.01
C PRO A 125 17.69 -1.93 -2.05
N ALA A 126 18.01 -0.72 -2.52
CA ALA A 126 18.60 0.32 -1.67
C ALA A 126 17.59 0.81 -0.62
N ILE A 127 16.33 1.02 -1.02
CA ILE A 127 15.26 1.42 -0.11
C ILE A 127 15.05 0.36 0.99
N SER A 128 14.90 -0.91 0.62
CA SER A 128 14.56 -1.98 1.56
C SER A 128 15.65 -2.25 2.59
N SER A 129 16.93 -2.05 2.23
CA SER A 129 18.05 -2.13 3.17
C SER A 129 17.94 -1.15 4.35
N ASN A 130 17.22 -0.03 4.17
CA ASN A 130 16.98 0.97 5.22
C ASN A 130 15.69 0.71 6.02
N LEU A 131 14.94 -0.35 5.68
CA LEU A 131 13.59 -0.62 6.22
C LEU A 131 13.48 -1.94 6.97
N LEU A 132 14.60 -2.57 7.36
CA LEU A 132 14.62 -3.92 7.97
C LEU A 132 13.72 -4.10 9.21
N TYR A 133 13.40 -3.01 9.90
CA TYR A 133 12.57 -3.00 11.11
C TYR A 133 11.15 -2.44 10.89
N VAL A 134 10.80 -2.08 9.66
CA VAL A 134 9.50 -1.48 9.35
C VAL A 134 8.38 -2.47 9.66
N ARG A 135 7.30 -1.97 10.27
CA ARG A 135 6.07 -2.72 10.56
C ARG A 135 4.96 -2.32 9.61
N GLU A 136 4.87 -1.04 9.28
CA GLU A 136 3.88 -0.51 8.34
C GLU A 136 4.58 0.01 7.08
N LEU A 137 4.30 -0.61 5.93
CA LEU A 137 4.83 -0.20 4.64
C LEU A 137 3.68 0.14 3.69
N VAL A 138 3.69 1.37 3.19
CA VAL A 138 2.72 1.87 2.21
C VAL A 138 3.47 2.33 0.97
N ILE A 139 3.09 1.80 -0.19
CA ILE A 139 3.67 2.17 -1.49
C ILE A 139 2.54 2.61 -2.40
N ARG A 140 2.64 3.82 -2.92
CA ARG A 140 1.67 4.43 -3.82
C ARG A 140 2.38 4.96 -5.05
N HIS A 141 1.97 4.45 -6.22
CA HIS A 141 2.45 4.91 -7.51
C HIS A 141 1.26 5.38 -8.33
N ALA A 142 1.14 6.71 -8.45
CA ALA A 142 0.10 7.35 -9.24
C ALA A 142 0.63 7.68 -10.65
N PRO A 143 -0.24 7.68 -11.67
CA PRO A 143 0.10 8.21 -12.97
C PRO A 143 0.50 9.69 -12.84
N ARG A 144 1.41 10.10 -13.71
CA ARG A 144 1.63 11.53 -13.89
C ARG A 144 0.42 12.09 -14.60
N ARG A 145 -0.18 13.19 -14.09
CA ARG A 145 -1.32 13.85 -14.73
C ARG A 145 -1.07 13.95 -16.24
N PRO A 146 -1.96 13.38 -17.08
CA PRO A 146 -1.72 13.29 -18.51
C PRO A 146 -1.49 14.69 -19.05
N SER A 147 -0.29 14.97 -19.52
CA SER A 147 -0.11 16.11 -20.42
C SER A 147 -0.98 15.79 -21.63
N ALA A 148 -1.87 16.70 -22.03
CA ALA A 148 -2.96 16.53 -23.01
C ALA A 148 -2.54 16.10 -24.46
N ARG A 149 -1.37 15.49 -24.64
CA ARG A 149 -0.72 15.22 -25.92
C ARG A 149 -0.06 13.84 -26.03
N ARG A 150 -0.20 12.93 -25.07
CA ARG A 150 0.35 11.57 -25.22
C ARG A 150 -0.72 10.62 -25.71
N GLY A 151 -0.43 9.98 -26.86
CA GLY A 151 -1.18 8.84 -27.37
C GLY A 151 -1.05 7.64 -26.43
N GLU A 152 -1.78 6.57 -26.77
CA GLU A 152 -1.77 5.28 -26.08
C GLU A 152 -0.33 4.86 -25.74
N GLU A 153 0.08 5.04 -24.49
CA GLU A 153 1.30 4.43 -23.99
C GLU A 153 0.97 2.96 -23.72
N ASP A 154 1.72 2.06 -24.34
CA ASP A 154 1.65 0.62 -24.03
C ASP A 154 1.75 0.44 -22.51
N VAL A 155 0.72 -0.18 -21.94
CA VAL A 155 0.69 -0.47 -20.50
C VAL A 155 1.77 -1.52 -20.25
N SER A 156 2.90 -1.12 -19.67
CA SER A 156 3.91 -2.08 -19.26
C SER A 156 3.35 -3.01 -18.19
N GLU A 157 3.68 -4.28 -18.27
CA GLU A 157 3.27 -5.30 -17.30
C GLU A 157 4.42 -5.60 -16.33
N ILE A 158 4.10 -5.98 -15.09
CA ILE A 158 5.07 -6.45 -14.12
C ILE A 158 4.47 -7.55 -13.24
N GLU A 159 5.28 -8.55 -12.89
CA GLU A 159 4.90 -9.57 -11.93
C GLU A 159 4.95 -9.04 -10.49
N LEU A 160 4.00 -9.47 -9.66
CA LEU A 160 3.89 -9.08 -8.27
C LEU A 160 5.17 -9.43 -7.49
N VAL A 161 5.70 -10.63 -7.70
CA VAL A 161 6.93 -11.07 -7.00
C VAL A 161 8.14 -10.30 -7.52
N GLU A 162 8.25 -9.99 -8.81
CA GLU A 162 9.34 -9.16 -9.34
C GLU A 162 9.34 -7.77 -8.68
N LEU A 163 8.17 -7.13 -8.62
CA LEU A 163 8.00 -5.84 -7.96
C LEU A 163 8.36 -5.88 -6.47
N LEU A 164 7.92 -6.92 -5.78
CA LEU A 164 8.08 -7.03 -4.33
C LEU A 164 9.38 -7.70 -3.90
N GLN A 165 10.14 -8.34 -4.78
CA GLN A 165 11.31 -9.15 -4.46
C GLN A 165 12.25 -8.47 -3.45
N PRO A 166 12.62 -7.18 -3.62
CA PRO A 166 13.54 -6.53 -2.69
C PRO A 166 12.93 -6.24 -1.30
N LEU A 167 11.59 -6.27 -1.20
CA LEU A 167 10.80 -6.00 0.00
C LEU A 167 10.42 -7.29 0.76
N LEU A 168 10.49 -8.47 0.12
CA LEU A 168 10.16 -9.76 0.75
C LEU A 168 11.10 -10.11 1.92
N GLN A 169 12.27 -9.48 2.01
CA GLN A 169 13.19 -9.63 3.14
C GLN A 169 12.71 -8.95 4.44
N LEU A 170 11.69 -8.08 4.37
CA LEU A 170 11.18 -7.31 5.50
C LEU A 170 10.27 -8.17 6.41
N ARG A 171 10.86 -9.06 7.21
CA ARG A 171 10.13 -10.06 8.02
C ARG A 171 9.26 -9.48 9.15
N ASN A 172 9.43 -8.20 9.49
CA ASN A 172 8.70 -7.53 10.56
C ASN A 172 7.42 -6.83 10.09
N VAL A 173 7.09 -6.90 8.80
CA VAL A 173 5.90 -6.24 8.24
C VAL A 173 4.63 -6.82 8.86
N GLU A 174 3.86 -5.93 9.50
CA GLU A 174 2.54 -6.17 10.11
C GLU A 174 1.42 -5.57 9.26
N SER A 175 1.70 -4.50 8.51
CA SER A 175 0.75 -3.83 7.61
C SER A 175 1.42 -3.50 6.29
N PHE A 176 0.90 -4.05 5.20
CA PHE A 176 1.38 -3.76 3.85
C PHE A 176 0.25 -3.21 2.98
N CYS A 177 0.52 -2.10 2.30
CA CYS A 177 -0.38 -1.51 1.33
C CYS A 177 0.37 -1.18 0.04
N LEU A 178 -0.09 -1.72 -1.08
CA LEU A 178 0.38 -1.36 -2.42
C LEU A 178 -0.79 -0.79 -3.22
N ALA A 179 -0.64 0.46 -3.67
CA ALA A 179 -1.53 1.09 -4.61
C ALA A 179 -0.78 1.44 -5.90
N LEU A 180 -1.21 0.89 -7.03
CA LEU A 180 -0.50 0.98 -8.32
C LEU A 180 -1.48 1.36 -9.43
N ARG A 181 -1.15 2.41 -10.18
CA ARG A 181 -1.99 2.94 -11.27
C ARG A 181 -1.21 3.21 -12.57
N THR A 182 0.04 2.77 -12.59
CA THR A 182 1.04 3.17 -13.61
C THR A 182 1.42 2.03 -14.55
N VAL A 183 1.15 0.79 -14.15
CA VAL A 183 1.54 -0.44 -14.86
C VAL A 183 0.49 -1.51 -14.61
N GLY A 184 0.38 -2.46 -15.54
CA GLY A 184 -0.40 -3.66 -15.34
C GLY A 184 0.30 -4.61 -14.39
N LEU A 185 -0.40 -5.08 -13.36
CA LEU A 185 0.15 -6.01 -12.38
C LEU A 185 -0.36 -7.42 -12.65
N VAL A 186 0.56 -8.37 -12.70
CA VAL A 186 0.29 -9.82 -12.83
C VAL A 186 0.60 -10.49 -11.49
N GLY A 187 -0.33 -11.29 -10.97
CA GLY A 187 -0.15 -12.07 -9.75
C GLY A 187 -1.04 -13.32 -9.75
N ASP A 188 -0.42 -14.50 -9.77
CA ASP A 188 -1.08 -15.79 -9.62
C ASP A 188 -1.02 -16.31 -8.17
N ASP A 189 -1.59 -17.50 -7.92
CA ASP A 189 -1.66 -18.08 -6.59
C ASP A 189 -0.27 -18.35 -5.96
N ASP A 190 0.71 -18.80 -6.76
CA ASP A 190 2.08 -19.10 -6.30
C ASP A 190 2.82 -17.82 -5.88
N MET A 191 2.59 -16.72 -6.61
CA MET A 191 3.11 -15.40 -6.28
C MET A 191 2.53 -14.89 -4.95
N PHE A 192 1.22 -15.04 -4.73
CA PHE A 192 0.60 -14.67 -3.45
C PHE A 192 1.08 -15.57 -2.31
N GLU A 193 1.30 -16.86 -2.55
CA GLU A 193 1.91 -17.75 -1.56
C GLU A 193 3.30 -17.28 -1.15
N THR A 194 4.14 -16.92 -2.13
CA THR A 194 5.47 -16.36 -1.89
C THR A 194 5.39 -15.10 -1.00
N VAL A 195 4.43 -14.20 -1.27
CA VAL A 195 4.20 -13.00 -0.46
C VAL A 195 3.74 -13.35 0.97
N ALA A 196 2.79 -14.27 1.12
CA ALA A 196 2.29 -14.69 2.42
C ALA A 196 3.39 -15.34 3.28
N GLN A 197 4.25 -16.18 2.67
CA GLN A 197 5.42 -16.78 3.31
C GLN A 197 6.48 -15.75 3.70
N ALA A 198 6.62 -14.67 2.92
CA ALA A 198 7.57 -13.60 3.21
C ALA A 198 7.22 -12.86 4.52
N TRP A 199 5.93 -12.63 4.79
CA TRP A 199 5.46 -11.78 5.88
C TRP A 199 4.53 -12.53 6.86
N PRO A 200 5.06 -13.42 7.71
CA PRO A 200 4.24 -14.23 8.61
C PRO A 200 3.55 -13.43 9.73
N ARG A 201 3.97 -12.19 9.97
CA ARG A 201 3.40 -11.27 10.99
C ARG A 201 2.29 -10.37 10.46
N LEU A 202 1.90 -10.54 9.21
CA LEU A 202 0.94 -9.68 8.55
C LEU A 202 -0.42 -9.70 9.26
N THR A 203 -0.90 -8.51 9.58
CA THR A 203 -2.23 -8.23 10.15
C THR A 203 -3.13 -7.52 9.15
N LEU A 204 -2.52 -6.76 8.22
CA LEU A 204 -3.21 -6.09 7.13
C LEU A 204 -2.43 -6.29 5.83
N PHE A 205 -3.10 -6.84 4.81
CA PHE A 205 -2.64 -6.82 3.44
C PHE A 205 -3.64 -6.05 2.58
N TRP A 206 -3.14 -5.07 1.83
CA TRP A 206 -3.93 -4.32 0.87
C TRP A 206 -3.21 -4.25 -0.45
N LEU A 207 -3.81 -4.82 -1.48
CA LEU A 207 -3.36 -4.71 -2.85
C LEU A 207 -4.44 -4.06 -3.71
N ASP A 208 -4.12 -2.90 -4.25
CA ASP A 208 -4.98 -2.14 -5.14
C ASP A 208 -4.18 -1.71 -6.36
N ALA A 209 -4.21 -2.53 -7.40
CA ALA A 209 -3.47 -2.28 -8.63
C ALA A 209 -4.43 -2.26 -9.82
N GLU A 210 -4.44 -1.19 -10.61
CA GLU A 210 -5.27 -1.07 -11.80
C GLU A 210 -4.39 -0.61 -12.98
N PRO A 211 -4.30 -1.37 -14.09
CA PRO A 211 -4.97 -2.65 -14.31
C PRO A 211 -4.32 -3.83 -13.55
N PHE A 212 -5.14 -4.82 -13.18
CA PHE A 212 -4.69 -6.11 -12.67
C PHE A 212 -5.02 -7.17 -13.72
N LEU A 213 -4.00 -7.83 -14.27
CA LEU A 213 -4.08 -8.56 -15.54
C LEU A 213 -4.27 -10.07 -15.36
N SER A 214 -4.03 -10.60 -14.16
CA SER A 214 -4.29 -11.99 -13.81
C SER A 214 -5.57 -12.12 -12.97
N THR A 215 -6.01 -13.36 -12.76
CA THR A 215 -7.20 -13.67 -11.96
C THR A 215 -6.85 -14.75 -10.95
N PRO A 216 -6.26 -14.40 -9.79
CA PRO A 216 -5.89 -15.38 -8.76
C PRO A 216 -7.14 -16.09 -8.27
N THR A 217 -7.00 -17.33 -7.82
CA THR A 217 -8.14 -18.12 -7.36
C THR A 217 -8.34 -17.95 -5.85
N PHE A 218 -9.32 -18.63 -5.25
CA PHE A 218 -9.41 -18.64 -3.78
C PHE A 218 -8.24 -19.41 -3.11
N LEU A 219 -7.35 -20.09 -3.85
CA LEU A 219 -6.11 -20.65 -3.28
C LEU A 219 -5.23 -19.56 -2.67
N THR A 220 -5.22 -18.37 -3.28
CA THR A 220 -4.56 -17.19 -2.69
C THR A 220 -5.03 -16.93 -1.26
N LEU A 221 -6.33 -17.09 -0.95
CA LEU A 221 -6.86 -16.90 0.40
C LEU A 221 -6.27 -17.93 1.39
N SER A 222 -6.15 -19.17 0.94
CA SER A 222 -5.58 -20.27 1.72
C SER A 222 -4.11 -20.04 2.07
N ALA A 223 -3.33 -19.50 1.13
CA ALA A 223 -1.93 -19.17 1.37
C ALA A 223 -1.78 -18.14 2.51
N PHE A 224 -2.58 -17.08 2.50
CA PHE A 224 -2.62 -16.10 3.59
C PHE A 224 -3.10 -16.71 4.91
N ALA A 225 -4.13 -17.57 4.87
CA ALA A 225 -4.62 -18.25 6.05
C ALA A 225 -3.54 -19.13 6.71
N MET A 226 -2.74 -19.82 5.89
CA MET A 226 -1.69 -20.74 6.33
C MET A 226 -0.47 -19.99 6.87
N HIS A 227 -0.01 -18.96 6.17
CA HIS A 227 1.26 -18.31 6.49
C HIS A 227 1.12 -17.04 7.35
N CYS A 228 -0.07 -16.43 7.41
CA CYS A 228 -0.33 -15.20 8.17
C CYS A 228 -1.41 -15.44 9.25
N PRO A 229 -1.09 -16.15 10.35
CA PRO A 229 -2.08 -16.52 11.38
C PRO A 229 -2.68 -15.32 12.13
N SER A 230 -2.02 -14.14 12.07
CA SER A 230 -2.50 -12.90 12.70
C SER A 230 -3.22 -11.96 11.72
N LEU A 231 -3.45 -12.39 10.47
CA LEU A 231 -4.11 -11.57 9.45
C LEU A 231 -5.53 -11.23 9.87
N ARG A 232 -5.85 -9.94 9.93
CA ARG A 232 -7.16 -9.39 10.32
C ARG A 232 -7.89 -8.76 9.14
N THR A 233 -7.16 -8.17 8.19
CA THR A 233 -7.71 -7.50 7.02
C THR A 233 -6.96 -7.93 5.77
N LEU A 234 -7.70 -8.45 4.80
CA LEU A 234 -7.21 -8.83 3.49
C LEU A 234 -8.02 -8.10 2.42
N VAL A 235 -7.35 -7.27 1.64
CA VAL A 235 -7.93 -6.59 0.48
C VAL A 235 -7.13 -6.98 -0.75
N LEU A 236 -7.82 -7.59 -1.71
CA LEU A 236 -7.25 -8.04 -2.98
C LEU A 236 -7.91 -7.27 -4.15
N PRO A 237 -7.32 -7.26 -5.35
CA PRO A 237 -7.97 -6.72 -6.54
C PRO A 237 -9.30 -7.43 -6.83
N HIS A 238 -9.23 -8.73 -7.08
CA HIS A 238 -10.37 -9.64 -7.29
C HIS A 238 -9.85 -11.09 -7.20
N VAL A 239 -10.77 -12.07 -7.24
CA VAL A 239 -10.45 -13.50 -7.31
C VAL A 239 -11.41 -14.24 -8.26
N ASP A 240 -10.97 -15.40 -8.78
CA ASP A 240 -11.78 -16.32 -9.58
C ASP A 240 -12.20 -17.55 -8.76
N HIS A 241 -13.51 -17.76 -8.58
CA HIS A 241 -14.05 -19.00 -8.02
C HIS A 241 -14.17 -20.11 -9.07
N ALA A 242 -14.42 -19.77 -10.34
CA ALA A 242 -14.76 -20.73 -11.39
C ALA A 242 -13.63 -21.74 -11.63
N ALA A 243 -12.38 -21.31 -11.43
CA ALA A 243 -11.19 -22.16 -11.54
C ALA A 243 -11.12 -23.29 -10.50
N LEU A 244 -11.91 -23.26 -9.42
CA LEU A 244 -11.78 -24.19 -8.30
C LEU A 244 -12.68 -25.43 -8.37
N GLN A 245 -13.55 -25.54 -9.37
CA GLN A 245 -14.45 -26.71 -9.51
C GLN A 245 -13.69 -28.06 -9.49
N PHE A 246 -12.41 -28.06 -9.89
CA PHE A 246 -11.55 -29.24 -9.88
C PHE A 246 -10.82 -29.50 -8.56
N ILE A 247 -10.62 -28.48 -7.72
CA ILE A 247 -9.76 -28.55 -6.52
C ILE A 247 -10.59 -28.76 -5.23
N MET A 248 -11.87 -28.37 -5.24
CA MET A 248 -12.74 -28.42 -4.06
C MET A 248 -12.93 -29.81 -3.46
N TYR A 249 -12.70 -30.91 -4.20
CA TYR A 249 -12.84 -32.27 -3.68
C TYR A 249 -11.77 -32.67 -2.64
N GLY A 250 -10.72 -31.86 -2.45
CA GLY A 250 -9.65 -32.17 -1.50
C GLY A 250 -9.24 -31.02 -0.59
N PHE A 251 -9.72 -29.80 -0.81
CA PHE A 251 -9.28 -28.66 -0.02
C PHE A 251 -9.96 -28.65 1.36
N LYS A 252 -9.23 -29.14 2.37
CA LYS A 252 -9.61 -29.00 3.78
C LYS A 252 -8.46 -28.29 4.48
N ALA A 253 -8.66 -27.01 4.81
CA ALA A 253 -7.69 -26.29 5.63
C ALA A 253 -7.49 -27.09 6.93
N GLU A 254 -6.26 -27.56 7.18
CA GLU A 254 -5.98 -28.38 8.36
C GLU A 254 -6.33 -27.65 9.66
N LYS A 255 -6.16 -26.32 9.65
CA LYS A 255 -6.51 -25.42 10.74
C LYS A 255 -7.15 -24.16 10.16
N PRO A 256 -8.42 -23.87 10.46
CA PRO A 256 -9.05 -22.63 10.03
C PRO A 256 -8.33 -21.44 10.68
N GLN A 257 -8.20 -20.34 9.93
CA GLN A 257 -7.63 -19.10 10.42
C GLN A 257 -8.75 -18.29 11.08
N THR A 258 -8.60 -18.02 12.37
CA THR A 258 -9.67 -17.41 13.19
C THR A 258 -9.47 -15.93 13.47
N ALA A 259 -8.39 -15.31 12.98
CA ALA A 259 -8.07 -13.91 13.22
C ALA A 259 -8.61 -12.97 12.14
N LEU A 260 -8.88 -13.47 10.93
CA LEU A 260 -9.39 -12.66 9.82
C LEU A 260 -10.79 -12.17 10.18
N ARG A 261 -10.96 -10.85 10.07
CA ARG A 261 -12.24 -10.18 10.32
C ARG A 261 -12.78 -9.55 9.05
N ARG A 262 -11.91 -9.11 8.14
CA ARG A 262 -12.30 -8.42 6.91
C ARG A 262 -11.65 -9.03 5.69
N LEU A 263 -12.48 -9.37 4.70
CA LEU A 263 -12.09 -9.77 3.35
C LEU A 263 -12.85 -8.88 2.36
N SER A 264 -12.14 -8.17 1.49
CA SER A 264 -12.76 -7.27 0.51
C SER A 264 -12.00 -7.26 -0.81
N PHE A 265 -12.68 -6.83 -1.88
CA PHE A 265 -12.12 -6.76 -3.23
C PHE A 265 -12.21 -5.34 -3.79
N CYS A 266 -11.06 -4.70 -4.07
CA CYS A 266 -11.02 -3.29 -4.50
C CYS A 266 -11.36 -3.09 -5.98
N LEU A 267 -11.14 -4.11 -6.82
CA LEU A 267 -11.53 -4.16 -8.23
C LEU A 267 -12.60 -5.22 -8.45
N ALA A 268 -13.70 -5.11 -7.71
CA ALA A 268 -14.76 -6.11 -7.70
C ALA A 268 -15.28 -6.48 -9.10
N GLY A 269 -15.18 -5.59 -10.11
CA GLY A 269 -15.57 -5.91 -11.48
C GLY A 269 -14.81 -7.05 -12.17
N GLY A 270 -13.65 -7.47 -11.64
CA GLY A 270 -12.96 -8.69 -12.05
C GLY A 270 -13.39 -9.95 -11.29
N LEU A 271 -14.27 -9.83 -10.29
CA LEU A 271 -14.70 -10.95 -9.46
C LEU A 271 -15.58 -11.92 -10.27
N ARG A 272 -15.26 -13.21 -10.20
CA ARG A 272 -16.03 -14.27 -10.85
C ARG A 272 -16.49 -15.28 -9.82
N VAL A 273 -17.80 -15.44 -9.68
CA VAL A 273 -18.43 -16.36 -8.72
C VAL A 273 -19.55 -17.13 -9.43
N ASP A 274 -19.31 -18.41 -9.72
CA ASP A 274 -20.30 -19.28 -10.36
C ASP A 274 -21.44 -19.67 -9.40
N ASP A 275 -21.07 -20.03 -8.16
CA ASP A 275 -22.01 -20.42 -7.11
C ASP A 275 -21.62 -19.73 -5.80
N ALA A 276 -22.41 -18.74 -5.41
CA ALA A 276 -22.19 -17.95 -4.21
C ALA A 276 -22.11 -18.82 -2.95
N ARG A 277 -22.88 -19.92 -2.91
CA ARG A 277 -22.91 -20.81 -1.75
C ARG A 277 -21.68 -21.68 -1.64
N SER A 278 -21.17 -22.22 -2.76
CA SER A 278 -19.90 -22.94 -2.77
C SER A 278 -18.73 -22.03 -2.38
N ALA A 279 -18.70 -20.80 -2.91
CA ALA A 279 -17.71 -19.81 -2.51
C ALA A 279 -17.80 -19.50 -1.01
N ALA A 280 -19.01 -19.29 -0.48
CA ALA A 280 -19.24 -19.04 0.94
C ALA A 280 -18.80 -20.20 1.84
N LYS A 281 -19.05 -21.46 1.45
CA LYS A 281 -18.56 -22.64 2.19
C LYS A 281 -17.04 -22.67 2.26
N LEU A 282 -16.36 -22.34 1.17
CA LEU A 282 -14.89 -22.26 1.15
C LEU A 282 -14.40 -21.12 2.05
N VAL A 283 -14.99 -19.94 1.95
CA VAL A 283 -14.66 -18.78 2.80
C VAL A 283 -14.87 -19.08 4.28
N VAL A 284 -16.00 -19.67 4.68
CA VAL A 284 -16.28 -20.06 6.09
C VAL A 284 -15.32 -21.15 6.55
N GLY A 285 -14.97 -22.09 5.67
CA GLY A 285 -14.01 -23.16 5.97
C GLY A 285 -12.61 -22.62 6.27
N ILE A 286 -12.19 -21.56 5.59
CA ILE A 286 -10.88 -20.92 5.80
C ILE A 286 -10.95 -19.89 6.95
N PHE A 287 -11.99 -19.05 6.98
CA PHE A 287 -12.16 -17.90 7.86
C PHE A 287 -13.52 -17.93 8.59
N PRO A 288 -13.72 -18.82 9.57
CA PRO A 288 -15.01 -18.99 10.24
C PRO A 288 -15.47 -17.74 11.02
N MET A 289 -14.54 -16.84 11.38
CA MET A 289 -14.80 -15.63 12.16
C MET A 289 -14.85 -14.36 11.30
N LEU A 290 -15.11 -14.48 10.00
CA LEU A 290 -15.24 -13.34 9.09
C LEU A 290 -16.43 -12.46 9.52
N ASP A 291 -16.20 -11.15 9.62
CA ASP A 291 -17.25 -10.15 9.86
C ASP A 291 -17.84 -9.73 8.50
N VAL A 292 -19.06 -10.19 8.24
CA VAL A 292 -19.80 -9.97 6.99
C VAL A 292 -20.04 -8.47 6.74
N LEU A 293 -20.45 -7.73 7.76
CA LEU A 293 -20.75 -6.30 7.62
C LEU A 293 -19.47 -5.49 7.35
N ALA A 294 -18.38 -5.82 8.06
CA ALA A 294 -17.09 -5.19 7.81
C ALA A 294 -16.52 -5.53 6.43
N SER A 295 -16.86 -6.69 5.87
CA SER A 295 -16.36 -7.19 4.57
C SER A 295 -17.16 -6.65 3.37
N ALA A 296 -18.38 -6.16 3.60
CA ALA A 296 -19.21 -5.51 2.59
C ALA A 296 -18.73 -4.08 2.23
N VAL A 297 -17.89 -3.47 3.07
CA VAL A 297 -17.42 -2.09 2.88
C VAL A 297 -15.90 -2.07 2.72
N LEU A 298 -15.41 -1.47 1.63
CA LEU A 298 -13.97 -1.23 1.47
C LEU A 298 -13.46 -0.33 2.59
N PRO A 299 -12.35 -0.67 3.28
CA PRO A 299 -11.85 0.17 4.35
C PRO A 299 -11.45 1.56 3.84
N GLN A 300 -11.87 2.59 4.55
CA GLN A 300 -11.59 4.00 4.22
C GLN A 300 -10.11 4.41 4.34
N ARG A 301 -9.21 3.51 4.77
CA ARG A 301 -7.86 3.85 5.26
C ARG A 301 -6.89 4.32 4.19
N VAL A 302 -7.21 4.18 2.91
CA VAL A 302 -6.43 4.80 1.86
C VAL A 302 -7.25 6.00 1.40
N HIS A 303 -6.75 7.20 1.69
CA HIS A 303 -7.11 8.40 0.95
C HIS A 303 -6.86 8.06 -0.52
N MET A 304 -7.91 7.53 -1.16
CA MET A 304 -7.86 7.12 -2.55
C MET A 304 -7.42 8.34 -3.34
N PHE A 305 -6.79 8.11 -4.49
CA PHE A 305 -6.50 9.09 -5.54
C PHE A 305 -7.79 9.74 -6.06
N SER A 306 -8.58 10.33 -5.16
CA SER A 306 -9.96 10.80 -5.31
C SER A 306 -10.05 11.98 -6.26
N ASP A 307 -8.90 12.52 -6.67
CA ASP A 307 -8.77 13.56 -7.67
C ASP A 307 -8.74 13.02 -9.12
N GLU A 308 -8.73 11.70 -9.36
CA GLU A 308 -8.59 11.14 -10.71
C GLU A 308 -9.91 10.99 -11.49
N SER A 309 -11.09 11.11 -10.86
CA SER A 309 -12.31 10.49 -11.42
C SER A 309 -13.18 11.33 -12.36
N GLN A 310 -12.87 12.59 -12.67
CA GLN A 310 -13.82 13.41 -13.46
C GLN A 310 -13.59 13.45 -14.98
N ALA A 311 -12.44 12.99 -15.49
CA ALA A 311 -12.10 13.20 -16.91
C ALA A 311 -11.95 11.92 -17.76
N ASP A 312 -12.01 10.73 -17.19
CA ASP A 312 -11.85 9.47 -17.94
C ASP A 312 -13.21 8.96 -18.46
N PRO A 313 -13.44 8.90 -19.79
CA PRO A 313 -14.68 8.37 -20.36
C PRO A 313 -14.91 6.89 -20.04
N THR A 314 -13.87 6.13 -19.70
CA THR A 314 -13.99 4.72 -19.28
C THR A 314 -14.40 4.58 -17.81
N ALA A 315 -14.38 5.66 -17.03
CA ALA A 315 -14.73 5.63 -15.61
C ALA A 315 -16.15 5.10 -15.37
N GLN A 316 -17.11 5.42 -16.24
CA GLN A 316 -18.48 4.91 -16.12
C GLN A 316 -18.57 3.39 -16.31
N LEU A 317 -17.85 2.85 -17.31
CA LEU A 317 -17.82 1.41 -17.56
C LEU A 317 -17.12 0.66 -16.42
N LYS A 318 -16.00 1.20 -15.93
CA LYS A 318 -15.28 0.65 -14.77
C LYS A 318 -16.14 0.67 -13.52
N GLU A 319 -16.89 1.74 -13.30
CA GLU A 319 -17.81 1.85 -12.17
C GLU A 319 -18.96 0.85 -12.27
N ALA A 320 -19.55 0.68 -13.46
CA ALA A 320 -20.57 -0.35 -13.69
C ALA A 320 -20.04 -1.76 -13.36
N HIS A 321 -18.85 -2.12 -13.86
CA HIS A 321 -18.21 -3.39 -13.52
C HIS A 321 -17.96 -3.53 -12.01
N ARG A 322 -17.46 -2.48 -11.33
CA ARG A 322 -17.28 -2.49 -9.87
C ARG A 322 -18.60 -2.75 -9.13
N GLN A 323 -19.70 -2.18 -9.59
CA GLN A 323 -21.03 -2.41 -9.01
C GLN A 323 -21.50 -3.86 -9.19
N ASP A 324 -21.37 -4.43 -10.39
CA ASP A 324 -21.71 -5.83 -10.66
C ASP A 324 -20.92 -6.78 -9.75
N GLY A 325 -19.61 -6.55 -9.63
CA GLY A 325 -18.74 -7.29 -8.73
C GLY A 325 -19.12 -7.17 -7.26
N ALA A 326 -19.51 -5.97 -6.82
CA ALA A 326 -19.95 -5.73 -5.45
C ALA A 326 -21.25 -6.48 -5.13
N ILE A 327 -22.17 -6.59 -6.10
CA ILE A 327 -23.40 -7.39 -5.97
C ILE A 327 -23.04 -8.88 -5.81
N LEU A 328 -22.16 -9.41 -6.66
CA LEU A 328 -21.71 -10.81 -6.56
C LEU A 328 -21.06 -11.09 -5.20
N TRP A 329 -20.21 -10.20 -4.72
CA TRP A 329 -19.60 -10.36 -3.40
C TRP A 329 -20.62 -10.28 -2.26
N ALA A 330 -21.60 -9.39 -2.35
CA ALA A 330 -22.68 -9.29 -1.37
C ALA A 330 -23.50 -10.59 -1.29
N MET A 331 -23.75 -11.27 -2.42
CA MET A 331 -24.41 -12.57 -2.45
C MET A 331 -23.59 -13.65 -1.72
N VAL A 332 -22.27 -13.68 -1.92
CA VAL A 332 -21.38 -14.60 -1.19
C VAL A 332 -21.42 -14.30 0.31
N LEU A 333 -21.35 -13.03 0.69
CA LEU A 333 -21.39 -12.58 2.09
C LEU A 333 -22.71 -12.94 2.78
N GLU A 334 -23.83 -12.86 2.09
CA GLU A 334 -25.13 -13.31 2.59
C GLU A 334 -25.11 -14.82 2.89
N GLU A 335 -24.59 -15.64 1.98
CA GLU A 335 -24.45 -17.08 2.19
C GLU A 335 -23.45 -17.41 3.32
N VAL A 336 -22.37 -16.64 3.46
CA VAL A 336 -21.44 -16.76 4.61
C VAL A 336 -22.19 -16.52 5.92
N GLN A 337 -23.03 -15.50 5.98
CA GLN A 337 -23.82 -15.18 7.17
C GLN A 337 -24.78 -16.32 7.53
N LYS A 338 -25.52 -16.87 6.56
CA LYS A 338 -26.42 -18.02 6.77
C LYS A 338 -25.66 -19.24 7.32
N LEU A 339 -24.51 -19.56 6.73
CA LEU A 339 -23.66 -20.67 7.18
C LEU A 339 -23.12 -20.46 8.60
N GLN A 340 -22.72 -19.24 8.97
CA GLN A 340 -22.25 -18.91 10.32
C GLN A 340 -23.37 -19.00 11.38
N LEU A 341 -24.62 -18.73 11.00
CA LEU A 341 -25.80 -18.89 11.85
C LEU A 341 -26.28 -20.34 11.99
N GLY A 342 -25.65 -21.28 11.27
CA GLY A 342 -26.01 -22.70 11.31
C GLY A 342 -27.26 -23.04 10.50
N GLU A 343 -27.67 -22.17 9.57
CA GLU A 343 -28.78 -22.45 8.66
C GLU A 343 -28.36 -23.57 7.71
N THR A 344 -28.97 -24.75 7.88
CA THR A 344 -28.81 -25.89 6.97
C THR A 344 -29.81 -25.74 5.81
N PRO A 345 -29.44 -26.20 4.59
CA PRO A 345 -30.24 -26.04 3.38
C PRO A 345 -31.72 -26.40 3.48
#